data_AF-A0A7J7MA25-F1
#
_entry.id   AF-A0A7J7MA25-F1
#
_cell.length_a   1.000
_cell.length_b   1.000
_cell.length_c   1.000
_cell.angle_alpha   90.00
_cell.angle_beta   90.00
_cell.angle_gamma   90.00
#
_symmetry.space_group_name_H-M   'P 1'
#
loop_
_entity.id
_entity.type
_entity.pdbx_description
1 polymer ?
#
loop_
_entity_poly.entity_id
_entity_poly.type
_entity_poly.pdbx_seq_one_letter_code
_entity_poly.pdbx_strand_id
1 'polypeptide(L)'
;MLMLLGDPSVEVTNESRDESQIAKSLAMEALAEKVIEHLTEAILLNSTSAIMYGTSASVYTKMKKPNASSRDANAPLKNFYLSSDHKNKLKEFGVEPWTFMQKLDEAVFIPAGCLHQVRNLMVRRSL
;
A
#
# COMPACT_ATOMS: atom_id res chain seq x y z
N MET A 1 -17.66 2.37 -9.10
CA MET A 1 -16.37 2.88 -9.61
C MET A 1 -15.28 2.42 -8.64
N LEU A 2 -14.48 1.44 -9.05
CA LEU A 2 -13.33 0.94 -8.28
C LEU A 2 -12.15 1.89 -8.55
N MET A 3 -11.51 2.41 -7.51
CA MET A 3 -10.26 3.16 -7.66
C MET A 3 -9.16 2.27 -8.25
N LEU A 4 -8.44 2.79 -9.25
CA LEU A 4 -7.16 2.24 -9.67
C LEU A 4 -6.12 2.61 -8.61
N LEU A 5 -5.54 1.61 -7.96
CA LEU A 5 -4.34 1.80 -7.16
C LEU A 5 -3.17 1.89 -8.15
N GLY A 6 -2.45 3.01 -8.18
CA GLY A 6 -1.37 3.24 -9.14
C GLY A 6 -0.30 2.14 -9.10
N ASP A 7 0.41 1.96 -10.21
CA ASP A 7 1.43 0.92 -10.33
C ASP A 7 2.68 1.31 -9.52
N PRO A 8 3.03 0.59 -8.45
CA PRO A 8 4.19 0.92 -7.63
C PRO A 8 5.53 0.59 -8.30
N SER A 9 5.54 -0.10 -9.45
CA SER A 9 6.75 -0.44 -10.20
C SER A 9 7.20 0.65 -11.17
N VAL A 10 6.33 1.63 -11.46
CA VAL A 10 6.64 2.75 -12.34
C VAL A 10 7.55 3.74 -11.61
N GLU A 11 8.65 4.13 -12.26
CA GLU A 11 9.55 5.16 -11.73
C GLU A 11 8.84 6.52 -11.68
N VAL A 12 8.85 7.13 -10.50
CA VAL A 12 8.27 8.46 -10.27
C VAL A 12 9.34 9.52 -10.52
N THR A 13 9.26 10.19 -11.67
CA THR A 13 10.12 11.32 -12.07
C THR A 13 9.76 12.61 -11.32
N ASN A 14 10.62 13.63 -11.34
CA ASN A 14 10.30 14.93 -10.72
C ASN A 14 9.08 15.59 -11.37
N GLU A 15 8.96 15.50 -12.70
CA GLU A 15 7.80 16.02 -13.44
C GLU A 15 6.50 15.35 -12.99
N SER A 16 6.49 14.01 -12.88
CA SER A 16 5.31 13.28 -12.38
C SER A 16 4.94 13.64 -10.94
N ARG A 17 5.92 14.01 -10.10
CA ARG A 17 5.65 14.51 -8.74
C ARG A 17 4.96 15.86 -8.78
N ASP A 18 5.42 16.76 -9.64
CA ASP A 18 4.85 18.11 -9.76
C ASP A 18 3.42 18.03 -10.31
N GLU A 19 3.18 17.22 -11.35
CA GLU A 19 1.84 16.97 -11.88
C GLU A 19 0.91 16.34 -10.83
N SER A 20 1.41 15.39 -10.03
CA SER A 20 0.66 14.79 -8.93
C SER A 20 0.25 15.82 -7.87
N GLN A 21 1.11 16.78 -7.55
CA GLN A 21 0.76 17.87 -6.62
C GLN A 21 -0.28 18.82 -7.21
N ILE A 22 -0.19 19.12 -8.51
CA ILE A 22 -1.19 19.95 -9.21
C ILE A 22 -2.56 19.24 -9.21
N ALA A 23 -2.60 17.95 -9.54
CA ALA A 23 -3.85 17.17 -9.47
C ALA A 23 -4.43 17.15 -8.05
N LYS A 24 -3.57 17.06 -7.02
CA LYS A 24 -4.01 17.17 -5.63
C LYS A 24 -4.58 18.56 -5.30
N SER A 25 -3.95 19.66 -5.74
CA SER A 25 -4.46 21.01 -5.47
C SER A 25 -5.82 21.21 -6.15
N LEU A 26 -5.96 20.76 -7.40
CA LEU A 26 -7.25 20.75 -8.11
C LEU A 26 -8.31 19.95 -7.34
N ALA A 27 -7.95 18.81 -6.76
CA ALA A 27 -8.86 18.02 -5.95
C ALA A 27 -9.32 18.75 -4.67
N MET A 28 -8.47 19.59 -4.08
CA MET A 28 -8.81 20.37 -2.88
C MET A 28 -9.78 21.52 -3.19
N GLU A 29 -9.75 22.03 -4.40
CA GLU A 29 -10.64 23.10 -4.90
C GLU A 29 -11.93 22.54 -5.53
N ALA A 30 -11.94 21.25 -5.89
CA ALA A 30 -13.07 20.60 -6.53
C ALA A 30 -14.26 20.37 -5.59
N LEU A 31 -15.47 20.50 -6.16
CA LEU A 31 -16.72 20.08 -5.51
C LEU A 31 -16.83 18.55 -5.50
N ALA A 32 -17.57 18.02 -4.50
CA ALA A 32 -17.49 16.66 -3.98
C ALA A 32 -17.41 15.50 -5.00
N GLU A 33 -17.98 15.63 -6.20
CA GLU A 33 -17.99 14.57 -7.21
C GLU A 33 -16.65 14.40 -7.93
N LYS A 34 -15.95 15.52 -8.23
CA LYS A 34 -14.68 15.50 -8.98
C LYS A 34 -13.44 15.32 -8.12
N VAL A 35 -13.58 15.48 -6.79
CA VAL A 35 -12.47 15.30 -5.83
C VAL A 35 -11.82 13.92 -5.98
N ILE A 36 -12.65 12.88 -6.19
CA ILE A 36 -12.19 11.50 -6.35
C ILE A 36 -11.44 11.29 -7.66
N GLU A 37 -11.87 11.94 -8.74
CA GLU A 37 -11.23 11.84 -10.06
C GLU A 37 -9.83 12.43 -10.02
N HIS A 38 -9.70 13.67 -9.54
CA HIS A 38 -8.40 14.35 -9.41
C HIS A 38 -7.45 13.67 -8.43
N LEU A 39 -7.96 13.11 -7.31
CA LEU A 39 -7.12 12.31 -6.42
C LEU A 39 -6.67 10.99 -7.03
N THR A 40 -7.51 10.37 -7.87
CA THR A 40 -7.12 9.14 -8.58
C THR A 40 -6.00 9.45 -9.58
N GLU A 41 -6.12 10.56 -10.32
CA GLU A 41 -5.06 11.05 -11.21
C GLU A 41 -3.75 11.35 -10.45
N ALA A 42 -3.84 12.05 -9.32
CA ALA A 42 -2.68 12.31 -8.46
C ALA A 42 -1.98 11.03 -7.97
N ILE A 43 -2.74 9.98 -7.64
CA ILE A 43 -2.23 8.67 -7.23
C ILE A 43 -1.59 7.91 -8.41
N LEU A 44 -2.14 8.01 -9.61
CA LEU A 44 -1.57 7.39 -10.81
C LEU A 44 -0.21 8.01 -11.18
N LEU A 45 -0.10 9.33 -11.04
CA LEU A 45 1.14 10.07 -11.30
C LEU A 45 2.21 9.83 -10.24
N ASN A 46 1.81 9.55 -8.99
CA ASN A 46 2.74 9.30 -7.89
C ASN A 46 2.22 8.20 -6.95
N SER A 47 2.31 6.96 -7.43
CA SER A 47 1.80 5.76 -6.75
C SER A 47 2.58 5.40 -5.48
N THR A 48 3.71 6.05 -5.21
CA THR A 48 4.55 5.83 -4.02
C THR A 48 4.27 6.83 -2.89
N SER A 49 3.47 7.87 -3.15
CA SER A 49 3.21 8.93 -2.18
C SER A 49 2.15 8.54 -1.15
N ALA A 50 2.57 8.25 0.08
CA ALA A 50 1.67 8.01 1.21
C ALA A 50 0.71 9.19 1.48
N ILE A 51 1.14 10.42 1.16
CA ILE A 51 0.32 11.63 1.34
C ILE A 51 -0.91 11.60 0.42
N MET A 52 -0.76 11.12 -0.82
CA MET A 52 -1.88 11.05 -1.78
C MET A 52 -2.94 10.07 -1.30
N TYR A 53 -2.52 8.87 -0.89
CA TYR A 53 -3.41 7.88 -0.29
C TYR A 53 -4.05 8.36 1.01
N GLY A 54 -3.31 9.05 1.89
CA GLY A 54 -3.87 9.60 3.13
C GLY A 54 -4.93 10.68 2.89
N THR A 55 -4.72 11.53 1.88
CA THR A 55 -5.69 12.56 1.47
C THR A 55 -6.96 11.89 0.91
N SER A 56 -6.80 10.89 0.04
CA SER A 56 -7.91 10.11 -0.52
C SER A 56 -8.71 9.35 0.55
N ALA A 57 -8.03 8.67 1.47
CA ALA A 57 -8.66 7.99 2.61
C ALA A 57 -9.51 8.95 3.46
N SER A 58 -8.98 10.15 3.73
CA SER A 58 -9.69 11.19 4.48
C SER A 58 -10.97 11.65 3.77
N VAL A 59 -10.93 11.79 2.45
CA VAL A 59 -12.11 12.12 1.63
C VAL A 59 -13.13 10.99 1.68
N TYR A 60 -12.71 9.73 1.57
CA TYR A 60 -13.62 8.59 1.67
C TYR A 60 -14.27 8.43 3.04
N THR A 61 -13.56 8.76 4.12
CA THR A 61 -14.15 8.82 5.45
C THR A 61 -15.28 9.84 5.51
N LYS A 62 -15.08 11.05 4.94
CA LYS A 62 -16.12 12.08 4.85
C LYS A 62 -17.31 11.64 3.98
N MET A 63 -17.05 10.88 2.92
CA MET A 63 -18.08 10.30 2.04
C MET A 63 -18.77 9.06 2.62
N LYS A 64 -18.47 8.67 3.87
CA LYS A 64 -19.01 7.46 4.52
C LYS A 64 -18.75 6.16 3.73
N LYS A 65 -17.57 6.05 3.10
CA LYS A 65 -17.11 4.88 2.35
C LYS A 65 -15.94 4.18 3.08
N PRO A 66 -16.19 3.42 4.16
CA PRO A 66 -15.14 2.88 5.03
C PRO A 66 -14.22 1.89 4.32
N ASN A 67 -14.77 1.02 3.45
CA ASN A 67 -13.98 0.02 2.72
C ASN A 67 -12.96 0.64 1.74
N ALA A 68 -13.30 1.81 1.18
CA ALA A 68 -12.40 2.55 0.30
C ALA A 68 -11.33 3.29 1.11
N SER A 69 -11.73 3.91 2.23
CA SER A 69 -10.81 4.57 3.17
C SER A 69 -9.76 3.59 3.73
N SER A 70 -10.17 2.40 4.19
CA SER A 70 -9.25 1.38 4.68
C SER A 70 -8.32 0.84 3.59
N ARG A 71 -8.78 0.80 2.34
CA ARG A 71 -7.97 0.34 1.21
C ARG A 71 -6.84 1.34 0.93
N ASP A 72 -7.16 2.62 0.83
CA ASP A 72 -6.18 3.66 0.57
C ASP A 72 -5.18 3.78 1.71
N ALA A 73 -5.64 3.69 2.97
CA ALA A 73 -4.74 3.68 4.13
C ALA A 73 -3.73 2.51 4.09
N ASN A 74 -4.14 1.36 3.57
CA ASN A 74 -3.29 0.17 3.47
C ASN A 74 -2.47 0.08 2.17
N ALA A 75 -2.81 0.84 1.13
CA ALA A 75 -2.13 0.82 -0.16
C ALA A 75 -0.61 1.11 -0.06
N PRO A 76 -0.13 2.17 0.63
CA PRO A 76 1.30 2.42 0.78
C PRO A 76 2.00 1.37 1.66
N LEU A 77 1.24 0.64 2.51
CA LEU A 77 1.77 -0.41 3.37
C LEU A 77 2.06 -1.72 2.62
N LYS A 78 1.52 -1.90 1.41
CA LYS A 78 1.67 -3.14 0.66
C LYS A 78 3.09 -3.38 0.14
N ASN A 79 3.95 -2.36 0.14
CA ASN A 79 5.34 -2.45 -0.31
C ASN A 79 6.34 -2.77 0.80
N PHE A 80 5.89 -3.01 2.05
CA PHE A 80 6.77 -3.37 3.17
C PHE A 80 7.17 -4.86 3.19
N TYR A 81 7.05 -5.57 2.06
CA TYR A 81 7.67 -6.89 1.94
C TYR A 81 9.18 -6.72 1.89
N LEU A 82 9.91 -7.46 2.72
CA LEU A 82 11.37 -7.49 2.60
C LEU A 82 11.72 -8.19 1.29
N SER A 83 12.20 -7.41 0.31
CA SER A 83 12.78 -7.96 -0.92
C SER A 83 14.03 -8.78 -0.59
N SER A 84 14.52 -9.53 -1.57
CA SER A 84 15.81 -10.24 -1.43
C SER A 84 16.93 -9.27 -1.06
N ASP A 85 16.92 -8.04 -1.60
CA ASP A 85 17.92 -7.01 -1.31
C ASP A 85 17.81 -6.51 0.13
N HIS A 86 16.60 -6.28 0.64
CA HIS A 86 16.40 -5.92 2.04
C HIS A 86 16.90 -7.01 2.98
N LYS A 87 16.61 -8.28 2.67
CA LYS A 87 17.08 -9.44 3.45
C LYS A 87 18.61 -9.57 3.42
N ASN A 88 19.25 -9.28 2.29
CA ASN A 88 20.70 -9.33 2.18
C ASN A 88 21.39 -8.23 3.00
N LYS A 89 20.87 -7.00 2.99
CA LYS A 89 21.39 -5.91 3.83
C LYS A 89 21.25 -6.21 5.32
N LEU A 90 20.14 -6.84 5.74
CA LEU A 90 19.94 -7.21 7.15
C LEU A 90 21.00 -8.19 7.68
N LYS A 91 21.58 -9.03 6.81
CA LYS A 91 22.68 -9.92 7.20
C LYS A 91 23.94 -9.15 7.62
N GLU A 92 24.17 -7.96 7.08
CA GLU A 92 25.32 -7.10 7.48
C GLU A 92 25.21 -6.65 8.93
N PHE A 93 23.98 -6.54 9.46
CA PHE A 93 23.70 -6.23 10.86
C PHE A 93 23.58 -7.49 11.74
N GLY A 94 23.92 -8.67 11.21
CA GLY A 94 23.79 -9.96 11.93
C GLY A 94 22.34 -10.42 12.10
N VAL A 95 21.37 -9.84 11.37
CA VAL A 95 19.96 -10.25 11.43
C VAL A 95 19.71 -11.36 10.42
N GLU A 96 19.45 -12.57 10.93
CA GLU A 96 19.12 -13.73 10.10
C GLU A 96 17.61 -13.95 10.03
N PRO A 97 17.00 -13.96 8.82
CA PRO A 97 15.60 -14.27 8.68
C PRO A 97 15.38 -15.78 8.84
N TRP A 98 14.41 -16.14 9.66
CA TRP A 98 13.91 -17.52 9.75
C TRP A 98 12.59 -17.62 8.98
N THR A 99 12.31 -18.80 8.43
CA THR A 99 11.05 -19.08 7.74
C THR A 99 10.61 -20.48 8.11
N PHE A 100 9.33 -20.64 8.41
CA PHE A 100 8.72 -21.92 8.73
C PHE A 100 7.33 -22.00 8.07
N MET A 101 6.84 -23.22 7.92
CA MET A 101 5.52 -23.49 7.35
C MET A 101 4.54 -23.77 8.47
N GLN A 102 3.48 -22.97 8.55
CA GLN A 102 2.32 -23.25 9.40
C GLN A 102 1.35 -24.18 8.65
N LYS A 103 0.94 -25.27 9.29
CA LYS A 103 -0.09 -26.18 8.78
C LYS A 103 -1.47 -25.80 9.31
N LEU A 104 -2.52 -26.36 8.69
CA LEU A 104 -3.87 -26.28 9.24
C LEU A 104 -3.86 -26.86 10.67
N ASP A 105 -4.62 -26.22 11.56
CA ASP A 105 -4.73 -26.54 12.99
C ASP A 105 -3.49 -26.27 13.86
N GLU A 106 -2.46 -25.60 13.33
CA GLU A 106 -1.33 -25.10 14.13
C GLU A 106 -1.54 -23.63 14.54
N ALA A 107 -1.32 -23.32 15.82
CA ALA A 107 -1.25 -21.94 16.31
C ALA A 107 0.19 -21.41 16.26
N VAL A 108 0.36 -20.18 15.78
CA VAL A 108 1.65 -19.48 15.74
C VAL A 108 1.58 -18.24 16.61
N PHE A 109 2.50 -18.14 17.57
CA PHE A 109 2.62 -16.98 18.43
C PHE A 109 3.79 -16.11 17.98
N ILE A 110 3.53 -14.84 17.70
CA ILE A 110 4.52 -13.85 17.31
C ILE A 110 4.53 -12.75 18.37
N PRO A 111 5.65 -12.56 19.11
CA PRO A 111 5.73 -11.51 20.11
C PRO A 111 5.51 -10.11 19.50
N ALA A 112 4.94 -9.21 20.29
CA ALA A 112 4.75 -7.84 19.87
C ALA A 112 6.09 -7.17 19.52
N GLY A 113 6.14 -6.49 18.38
CA GLY A 113 7.35 -5.82 17.88
C GLY A 113 8.26 -6.70 16.99
N CYS A 114 7.99 -8.00 16.85
CA CYS A 114 8.73 -8.84 15.92
C CYS A 114 8.32 -8.55 14.46
N LEU A 115 9.28 -8.13 13.63
CA LEU A 115 9.09 -8.05 12.19
C LEU A 115 8.83 -9.45 11.62
N HIS A 116 7.67 -9.66 11.02
CA HIS A 116 7.25 -10.93 10.45
C HIS A 116 6.49 -10.71 9.14
N GLN A 117 6.56 -11.69 8.26
CA GLN A 117 5.89 -11.65 6.96
C GLN A 117 5.15 -12.96 6.74
N VAL A 118 3.84 -12.89 6.58
CA VAL A 118 2.98 -14.06 6.36
C VAL A 118 2.63 -14.16 4.88
N ARG A 119 2.71 -15.38 4.32
CA ARG A 119 2.25 -15.66 2.96
C ARG A 119 1.34 -16.88 2.98
N ASN A 120 0.12 -16.71 2.45
CA ASN A 120 -0.78 -17.84 2.21
C ASN A 120 -0.25 -18.67 1.04
N LEU A 121 0.17 -19.89 1.32
CA LEU A 121 0.50 -20.88 0.29
C LEU A 121 -0.82 -21.51 -0.16
N MET A 122 -1.20 -21.31 -1.42
CA MET A 122 -2.38 -21.98 -1.98
C MET A 122 -2.07 -23.47 -2.13
N VAL A 123 -2.37 -24.26 -1.10
CA VAL A 123 -2.30 -25.72 -1.19
C VAL A 123 -3.56 -26.17 -1.94
N ARG A 124 -3.41 -26.58 -3.21
CA ARG A 124 -4.49 -27.28 -3.90
C ARG A 124 -4.81 -28.53 -3.08
N ARG A 125 -6.01 -28.61 -2.52
CA ARG A 125 -6.50 -29.87 -1.94
C ARG A 125 -6.63 -30.86 -3.11
N SER A 126 -5.77 -31.86 -3.13
CA SER A 126 -6.04 -33.08 -3.87
C SER A 126 -7.25 -33.72 -3.19
N LEU A 127 -8.41 -33.63 -3.84
CA LEU A 127 -9.59 -34.44 -3.51
C LEU A 127 -9.35 -35.88 -3.97
#